data_AF-A0A9W6D2Q2-F1
#
_entry.id   AF-A0A9W6D2Q2-F1
#
_cell.length_a   1.000
_cell.length_b   1.000
_cell.length_c   1.000
_cell.angle_alpha   90.00
_cell.angle_beta   90.00
_cell.angle_gamma   90.00
#
_symmetry.space_group_name_H-M   'P 1'
#
loop_
_entity.id
_entity.type
_entity.pdbx_description
1 polymer ?
#
loop_
_entity_poly.entity_id
_entity_poly.type
_entity_poly.pdbx_seq_one_letter_code
_entity_poly.pdbx_strand_id
1 'polypeptide(L)'
;MLVTVLLVALAVAVVQLALALHVRNTVLDAAAEGARYAALAGNGAADGIERTRVLIDAAVSDAYARDVTATVSTARGAEVVEVRVRAPLPLVGLIGLEAALDVSGHAVVETYG
;
A
#
# COMPACT_ATOMS: atom_id res chain seq x y z
N MET A 1 -7.09 4.71 40.22
CA MET A 1 -7.88 4.85 38.97
C MET A 1 -7.13 5.61 37.89
N LEU A 2 -6.54 6.78 38.16
CA LEU A 2 -5.80 7.56 37.15
C LEU A 2 -4.65 6.78 36.48
N VAL A 3 -3.85 6.04 37.27
CA VAL A 3 -2.76 5.20 36.75
C VAL A 3 -3.29 4.12 35.80
N THR A 4 -4.36 3.43 36.18
CA THR A 4 -5.01 2.41 35.35
C THR A 4 -5.51 2.99 34.03
N VAL A 5 -6.18 4.14 34.07
CA VAL A 5 -6.68 4.83 32.87
C VAL A 5 -5.53 5.24 31.94
N LEU A 6 -4.46 5.81 32.50
CA LEU A 6 -3.29 6.22 31.71
C LEU A 6 -2.61 5.01 31.04
N LEU A 7 -2.45 3.90 31.77
CA LEU A 7 -1.84 2.69 31.23
C LEU A 7 -2.69 2.07 30.12
N VAL A 8 -4.01 2.02 30.29
CA VAL A 8 -4.91 1.53 29.24
C VAL A 8 -4.85 2.43 28.01
N ALA A 9 -4.90 3.75 28.19
CA ALA A 9 -4.81 4.70 27.08
C ALA A 9 -3.48 4.56 26.32
N LEU A 10 -2.36 4.42 27.03
CA LEU A 10 -1.05 4.18 26.43
C LEU A 10 -1.00 2.85 25.67
N ALA A 11 -1.52 1.77 26.25
CA ALA A 11 -1.57 0.47 25.59
C ALA A 11 -2.38 0.53 24.30
N VAL A 12 -3.56 1.17 24.31
CA VAL A 12 -4.38 1.38 23.11
C VAL A 12 -3.65 2.23 22.08
N ALA A 13 -2.95 3.30 22.50
CA ALA A 13 -2.19 4.14 21.58
C ALA A 13 -1.05 3.36 20.89
N VAL A 14 -0.34 2.49 21.61
CA VAL A 14 0.71 1.63 21.04
C VAL A 14 0.12 0.62 20.07
N VAL A 15 -0.99 -0.03 20.43
CA VAL A 15 -1.69 -0.98 19.54
C VAL A 15 -2.19 -0.28 18.28
N GLN A 16 -2.77 0.91 18.40
CA GLN A 16 -3.25 1.68 17.26
C GLN A 16 -2.09 2.14 16.35
N LEU A 17 -0.96 2.55 16.93
CA LEU A 17 0.24 2.88 16.16
C LEU A 17 0.77 1.66 15.42
N ALA A 18 0.83 0.50 16.08
CA ALA A 18 1.25 -0.75 15.47
C ALA A 18 0.33 -1.15 14.31
N LEU A 19 -0.99 -1.02 14.48
CA LEU A 19 -1.97 -1.24 13.42
C LEU A 19 -1.75 -0.31 12.23
N ALA A 20 -1.52 0.99 12.47
CA ALA A 20 -1.29 1.94 11.40
C ALA A 20 -0.02 1.66 10.59
N LEU A 21 1.07 1.28 11.28
CA LEU A 21 2.29 0.85 10.63
C LEU A 21 2.12 -0.47 9.86
N HIS A 22 1.39 -1.41 10.44
CA HIS A 22 1.08 -2.68 9.79
C HIS A 22 0.34 -2.45 8.46
N VAL A 23 -0.76 -1.68 8.46
CA VAL A 23 -1.52 -1.36 7.26
C VAL A 23 -0.67 -0.63 6.23
N ARG A 24 0.10 0.40 6.64
CA ARG A 24 1.00 1.12 5.72
C ARG A 24 1.99 0.18 5.03
N ASN A 25 2.60 -0.72 5.80
CA ASN A 25 3.58 -1.66 5.26
C ASN A 25 2.92 -2.68 4.34
N THR A 26 1.78 -3.24 4.71
CA THR A 26 1.02 -4.18 3.88
C THR A 26 0.59 -3.55 2.55
N VAL A 27 0.13 -2.30 2.55
CA VAL A 27 -0.25 -1.59 1.32
C VAL A 27 0.98 -1.28 0.46
N LEU A 28 2.10 -0.89 1.08
CA LEU A 28 3.37 -0.68 0.37
C LEU A 28 3.87 -1.98 -0.29
N ASP A 29 3.79 -3.10 0.43
CA ASP A 29 4.18 -4.42 -0.07
C ASP A 29 3.30 -4.83 -1.27
N ALA A 30 1.99 -4.58 -1.19
CA ALA A 30 1.06 -4.82 -2.29
C ALA A 30 1.31 -3.92 -3.52
N ALA A 31 1.71 -2.66 -3.30
CA ALA A 31 2.10 -1.75 -4.38
C ALA A 31 3.39 -2.23 -5.06
N ALA A 32 4.39 -2.64 -4.27
CA ALA A 32 5.64 -3.19 -4.81
C ALA A 32 5.39 -4.48 -5.61
N GLU A 33 4.51 -5.35 -5.13
CA GLU A 33 4.14 -6.57 -5.84
C GLU A 33 3.35 -6.31 -7.12
N GLY A 34 2.43 -5.34 -7.12
CA GLY A 34 1.74 -4.93 -8.36
C GLY A 34 2.69 -4.31 -9.38
N ALA A 35 3.66 -3.51 -8.93
CA ALA A 35 4.69 -2.96 -9.81
C ALA A 35 5.53 -4.08 -10.43
N ARG A 36 5.98 -5.06 -9.64
CA ARG A 36 6.68 -6.25 -10.14
C ARG A 36 5.83 -7.01 -11.15
N TYR A 37 4.55 -7.21 -10.84
CA TYR A 37 3.63 -7.94 -11.71
C TYR A 37 3.43 -7.23 -13.06
N ALA A 38 3.22 -5.92 -13.06
CA ALA A 38 3.10 -5.11 -14.27
C ALA A 38 4.41 -5.00 -15.07
N ALA A 39 5.56 -5.19 -14.43
CA ALA A 39 6.86 -5.15 -15.06
C ALA A 39 7.25 -6.47 -15.77
N LEU A 40 6.52 -7.56 -15.54
CA LEU A 40 6.73 -8.84 -16.22
C LEU A 40 6.40 -8.73 -17.72
N ALA A 41 7.13 -9.49 -18.53
CA ALA A 41 6.90 -9.55 -19.97
C ALA A 41 5.44 -9.95 -20.29
N GLY A 42 4.76 -9.11 -21.07
CA GLY A 42 3.37 -9.31 -21.49
C GLY A 42 2.31 -8.75 -20.55
N ASN A 43 2.70 -8.25 -19.38
CA ASN A 43 1.82 -7.49 -18.49
C ASN A 43 1.98 -5.98 -18.73
N GLY A 44 1.04 -5.20 -18.21
CA GLY A 44 1.11 -3.75 -18.20
C GLY A 44 0.55 -3.13 -16.93
N ALA A 45 0.45 -1.79 -16.96
CA ALA A 45 -0.01 -0.99 -15.83
C ALA A 45 -1.38 -1.45 -15.26
N ALA A 46 -2.32 -1.84 -16.13
CA ALA A 46 -3.64 -2.32 -15.71
C ALA A 46 -3.57 -3.61 -14.88
N ASP A 47 -2.70 -4.55 -15.27
CA ASP A 47 -2.51 -5.81 -14.55
C ASP A 47 -1.91 -5.57 -13.16
N GLY A 48 -0.97 -4.62 -13.06
CA GLY A 48 -0.40 -4.21 -11.77
C GLY A 48 -1.43 -3.57 -10.84
N ILE A 49 -2.30 -2.70 -11.37
CA ILE A 49 -3.40 -2.10 -10.60
C ILE A 49 -4.31 -3.19 -10.04
N GLU A 50 -4.77 -4.11 -10.89
CA GLU A 50 -5.67 -5.18 -10.47
C GLU A 50 -5.01 -6.10 -9.45
N ARG A 51 -3.75 -6.47 -9.68
CA ARG A 51 -2.97 -7.28 -8.74
C ARG A 51 -2.84 -6.62 -7.37
N THR A 52 -2.52 -5.32 -7.33
CA THR A 52 -2.43 -4.56 -6.07
C THR A 52 -3.78 -4.49 -5.37
N ARG A 53 -4.88 -4.28 -6.10
CA ARG A 53 -6.23 -4.26 -5.49
C ARG A 53 -6.58 -5.58 -4.83
N VAL A 54 -6.38 -6.70 -5.52
CA VAL A 54 -6.63 -8.05 -4.99
C VAL A 54 -5.82 -8.31 -3.71
N LEU A 55 -4.55 -7.89 -3.69
CA LEU A 55 -3.69 -8.07 -2.52
C LEU A 55 -4.13 -7.21 -1.33
N ILE A 56 -4.48 -5.95 -1.55
CA ILE A 56 -4.94 -5.05 -0.47
C ILE A 56 -6.29 -5.50 0.07
N ASP A 57 -7.21 -5.90 -0.80
CA ASP A 57 -8.53 -6.39 -0.39
C ASP A 57 -8.42 -7.64 0.49
N ALA A 58 -7.58 -8.61 0.07
CA ALA A 58 -7.36 -9.83 0.82
C ALA A 58 -6.65 -9.60 2.18
N ALA A 59 -5.76 -8.61 2.27
CA ALA A 59 -4.93 -8.40 3.46
C ALA A 59 -5.51 -7.36 4.44
N VAL A 60 -6.30 -6.41 3.96
CA VAL A 60 -6.82 -5.29 4.76
C VAL A 60 -8.33 -5.10 4.54
N SER A 61 -8.73 -4.64 3.35
CA SER A 61 -10.11 -4.51 2.87
C SER A 61 -10.15 -3.74 1.55
N ASP A 62 -11.21 -3.93 0.77
CA ASP A 62 -11.55 -3.17 -0.44
C ASP A 62 -11.47 -1.65 -0.27
N ALA A 63 -11.80 -1.14 0.92
CA ALA A 63 -11.78 0.28 1.24
C ALA A 63 -10.40 0.93 1.03
N TYR A 64 -9.32 0.16 1.20
CA TYR A 64 -7.94 0.60 1.03
C TYR A 64 -7.41 0.42 -0.40
N ALA A 65 -8.17 -0.27 -1.27
CA ALA A 65 -7.82 -0.57 -2.65
C ALA A 65 -8.51 0.36 -3.67
N ARG A 66 -9.26 1.37 -3.21
CA ARG A 66 -10.10 2.22 -4.06
C ARG A 66 -9.31 3.13 -5.00
N ASP A 67 -8.20 3.69 -4.54
CA ASP A 67 -7.35 4.58 -5.35
C ASP A 67 -5.96 3.96 -5.54
N VAL A 68 -5.85 3.21 -6.64
CA VAL A 68 -4.62 2.55 -7.09
C VAL A 68 -4.37 3.01 -8.52
N THR A 69 -3.17 3.53 -8.77
CA THR A 69 -2.73 3.98 -10.08
C THR A 69 -1.41 3.33 -10.42
N ALA A 70 -1.17 3.11 -11.72
CA ALA A 70 0.11 2.62 -12.20
C ALA A 70 0.58 3.51 -13.36
N THR A 71 1.86 3.85 -13.33
CA THR A 71 2.51 4.66 -14.36
C THR A 71 3.79 4.00 -14.79
N VAL A 72 4.08 4.05 -16.09
CA VAL A 72 5.35 3.60 -16.63
C VAL A 72 6.20 4.83 -16.92
N SER A 73 7.44 4.82 -16.46
CA SER A 73 8.38 5.93 -16.60
C SER A 73 9.77 5.39 -16.93
N THR A 74 10.65 6.24 -17.46
CA THR A 74 12.05 5.87 -17.66
C THR A 74 12.90 6.44 -16.54
N ALA A 75 13.64 5.57 -15.83
CA ALA A 75 14.59 5.97 -14.81
C ALA A 75 15.96 5.38 -15.11
N ARG A 76 16.98 6.24 -15.22
CA ARG A 76 18.38 5.83 -15.51
C ARG A 76 18.53 4.92 -16.73
N GLY A 77 17.71 5.15 -17.76
CA GLY A 77 17.74 4.38 -19.01
C GLY A 77 16.99 3.05 -18.97
N ALA A 78 16.36 2.70 -17.85
CA ALA A 78 15.49 1.53 -17.73
C ALA A 78 14.02 1.97 -17.64
N GLU A 79 13.12 1.21 -18.24
CA GLU A 79 11.68 1.38 -18.06
C GLU A 79 11.29 0.85 -16.67
N VAL A 80 10.54 1.64 -15.91
CA VAL A 80 10.16 1.38 -14.53
C VAL A 80 8.67 1.61 -14.37
N VAL A 81 7.99 0.60 -13.85
CA VAL A 81 6.60 0.71 -13.41
C VAL A 81 6.58 1.23 -11.98
N GLU A 82 5.82 2.29 -11.73
CA GLU A 82 5.40 2.73 -10.41
C GLU A 82 3.94 2.35 -10.20
N VAL A 83 3.62 1.69 -9.10
CA VAL A 83 2.24 1.56 -8.60
C VAL A 83 2.10 2.40 -7.35
N ARG A 84 1.13 3.32 -7.34
CA ARG A 84 0.85 4.22 -6.24
C ARG A 84 -0.54 3.97 -5.68
N VAL A 85 -0.64 3.94 -4.35
CA VAL A 85 -1.88 3.71 -3.62
C VAL A 85 -2.13 4.87 -2.68
N ARG A 86 -3.32 5.46 -2.77
CA ARG A 86 -3.83 6.44 -1.79
C ARG A 86 -4.98 5.81 -1.02
N ALA A 87 -4.86 5.78 0.29
CA ALA A 87 -5.80 5.08 1.15
C ALA A 87 -6.04 5.83 2.46
N PRO A 88 -7.06 5.44 3.24
CA PRO A 88 -7.26 6.01 4.57
C PRO A 88 -6.10 5.68 5.51
N LEU A 89 -5.64 6.63 6.32
CA LEU A 89 -4.70 6.33 7.41
C LEU A 89 -5.51 5.85 8.64
N PRO A 90 -5.36 4.60 9.14
CA PRO A 90 -6.16 4.09 10.25
C PRO A 90 -5.85 4.80 11.58
N LEU A 91 -6.79 5.60 12.06
CA LEU A 91 -6.67 6.37 13.31
C LEU A 91 -7.44 5.75 14.47
N VAL A 92 -8.54 5.03 14.18
CA VAL A 92 -9.34 4.31 15.18
C VAL A 92 -9.79 2.98 14.58
N GLY A 93 -9.15 1.87 14.98
CA GLY A 93 -9.31 0.61 14.25
C GLY A 93 -8.87 0.81 12.79
N LEU A 94 -9.69 0.37 11.83
CA LEU A 94 -9.49 0.58 10.39
C LEU A 94 -10.16 1.86 9.85
N ILE A 95 -10.79 2.66 10.71
CA ILE A 95 -11.41 3.93 10.31
C ILE A 95 -10.33 5.01 10.33
N GLY A 96 -10.28 5.82 9.28
CA GLY A 96 -9.14 6.69 9.03
C GLY A 96 -9.45 7.98 8.30
N LEU A 97 -8.45 8.86 8.26
CA LEU A 97 -8.50 10.07 7.43
C LEU A 97 -8.26 9.66 5.97
N GLU A 98 -9.22 9.98 5.10
CA GLU A 98 -9.13 9.64 3.68
C GLU A 98 -7.90 10.27 3.01
N ALA A 99 -7.27 9.50 2.10
CA ALA A 99 -6.08 9.90 1.34
C ALA A 99 -4.87 10.38 2.17
N ALA A 100 -4.83 10.09 3.48
CA ALA A 100 -3.70 10.44 4.33
C ALA A 100 -2.56 9.40 4.30
N LEU A 101 -2.83 8.20 3.77
CA LEU A 101 -1.81 7.20 3.46
C LEU A 101 -1.50 7.26 1.95
N ASP A 102 -0.25 7.50 1.61
CA ASP A 102 0.25 7.52 0.23
C ASP A 102 1.55 6.72 0.15
N VAL A 103 1.52 5.63 -0.63
CA VAL A 103 2.67 4.72 -0.80
C VAL A 103 2.85 4.39 -2.28
N SER A 104 4.10 4.17 -2.67
CA SER A 104 4.45 3.74 -4.01
C SER A 104 5.44 2.59 -4.01
N GLY A 105 5.23 1.65 -4.92
CA GLY A 105 6.13 0.55 -5.22
C GLY A 105 6.66 0.66 -6.65
N HIS A 106 7.89 0.22 -6.88
CA HIS A 106 8.57 0.36 -8.16
C HIS A 106 9.18 -0.96 -8.61
N ALA A 107 9.16 -1.22 -9.92
CA ALA A 107 9.84 -2.36 -10.54
C ALA A 107 10.35 -2.01 -11.94
N VAL A 108 11.53 -2.52 -12.29
CA VAL A 108 12.11 -2.38 -13.63
C VAL A 108 11.45 -3.38 -14.57
N VAL A 109 11.05 -2.93 -15.76
CA VAL A 109 10.44 -3.78 -16.79
C VAL A 109 11.44 -4.81 -17.29
N GLU A 110 11.00 -6.05 -17.36
CA GLU A 110 11.78 -7.14 -17.93
C GLU A 110 11.87 -6.96 -19.45
N THR A 111 13.07 -6.58 -19.92
CA THR A 111 13.36 -6.55 -21.36
C THR A 111 13.88 -7.93 -21.78
N TYR A 112 13.18 -8.61 -22.70
CA TYR A 112 13.71 -9.81 -23.35
C TYR A 112 14.94 -9.42 -24.19
N GLY A 113 16.09 -10.00 -23.88
CA GLY A 113 17.33 -9.92 -24.69
C GLY A 113 17.39 -10.99 -25.76
#